data_AF-A0A4R2HQI0-F1
#
_entry.id   AF-A0A4R2HQI0-F1
#
_cell.length_a   1.000
_cell.length_b   1.000
_cell.length_c   1.000
_cell.angle_alpha   90.00
_cell.angle_beta   90.00
_cell.angle_gamma   90.00
#
_symmetry.space_group_name_H-M   'P 1'
#
loop_
_entity.id
_entity.type
_entity.pdbx_description
1 polymer ?
#
loop_
_entity_poly.entity_id
_entity_poly.type
_entity_poly.pdbx_seq_one_letter_code
_entity_poly.pdbx_strand_id
1 'polypeptide(L)'
;MRRMAIAGALGVGTTGVLAGVLLLGPLAASILLLVVFALVWPLAAVVRHVTDDAPYESAVIVAGAAAAGVLCLPGLVRLLAWGAAGLAVALVVAGLFVLIDLVTPERRPRPSRHQRKLAQLKDAELQEDEQLIASLKCPLSIEELCGVWTETATTLAQGAGARDRQAVAEVRRICLDEFERRNPDGFHRWLDAGAPANPSRYLLPTPGDEGRRTG
;
A
#
# COMPACT_ATOMS: atom_id res chain seq x y z
N MET A 1 17.61 -72.77 -9.61
CA MET A 1 17.83 -72.14 -10.94
C MET A 1 16.68 -71.26 -11.43
N ARG A 2 15.43 -71.44 -10.97
CA ARG A 2 14.25 -70.65 -11.44
C ARG A 2 14.14 -69.21 -10.92
N ARG A 3 15.00 -68.78 -9.98
CA ARG A 3 14.99 -67.42 -9.39
C ARG A 3 15.98 -66.44 -10.04
N MET A 4 16.88 -66.91 -10.92
CA MET A 4 17.81 -66.02 -11.64
C MET A 4 17.25 -65.47 -12.96
N ALA A 5 16.21 -66.09 -13.52
CA ALA A 5 15.62 -65.63 -14.79
C ALA A 5 14.71 -64.38 -14.66
N ILE A 6 14.23 -64.07 -13.45
CA ILE A 6 13.31 -62.95 -13.21
C ILE A 6 14.07 -61.63 -12.98
N ALA A 7 15.34 -61.70 -12.56
CA ALA A 7 16.17 -60.51 -12.35
C ALA A 7 16.67 -59.88 -13.67
N GLY A 8 16.73 -60.65 -14.77
CA GLY A 8 17.15 -60.14 -16.08
C GLY A 8 16.10 -59.31 -16.81
N ALA A 9 14.80 -59.56 -16.58
CA ALA A 9 13.72 -58.88 -17.30
C ALA A 9 13.39 -57.49 -16.72
N LEU A 10 13.72 -57.23 -15.45
CA LEU A 10 13.53 -55.92 -14.80
C LEU A 10 14.63 -54.90 -15.13
N GLY A 11 15.80 -55.36 -15.58
CA GLY A 11 16.92 -54.47 -15.94
C GLY A 11 16.80 -53.83 -17.33
N VAL A 12 16.10 -54.49 -18.27
CA VAL A 12 15.92 -53.97 -19.64
C VAL A 12 14.80 -52.92 -19.70
N GLY A 13 13.79 -53.02 -18.84
CA GLY A 13 12.71 -52.02 -18.75
C GLY A 13 13.18 -50.67 -18.19
N THR A 14 14.06 -50.68 -17.17
CA THR A 14 14.54 -49.45 -16.53
C THR A 14 15.58 -48.71 -17.37
N THR A 15 16.42 -49.43 -18.13
CA THR A 15 17.34 -48.82 -19.09
C THR A 15 16.61 -48.24 -20.31
N GLY A 16 15.54 -48.87 -20.78
CA GLY A 16 14.68 -48.32 -21.83
C GLY A 16 13.91 -47.06 -21.41
N VAL A 17 13.41 -47.01 -20.17
CA VAL A 17 12.74 -45.81 -19.62
C VAL A 17 13.75 -44.70 -19.33
N LEU A 18 14.94 -45.00 -18.81
CA LEU A 18 16.00 -43.98 -18.65
C LEU A 18 16.48 -43.44 -20.00
N ALA A 19 16.64 -44.29 -21.01
CA ALA A 19 16.99 -43.86 -22.36
C ALA A 19 15.88 -43.02 -23.00
N GLY A 20 14.61 -43.38 -22.78
CA GLY A 20 13.45 -42.59 -23.20
C GLY A 20 13.37 -41.23 -22.49
N VAL A 21 13.67 -41.15 -21.20
CA VAL A 21 13.73 -39.88 -20.43
C VAL A 21 14.95 -39.04 -20.83
N LEU A 22 16.08 -39.65 -21.18
CA LEU A 22 17.27 -38.96 -21.70
C LEU A 22 17.09 -38.46 -23.14
N LEU A 23 16.35 -39.18 -23.99
CA LEU A 23 16.06 -38.78 -25.37
C LEU A 23 14.86 -37.82 -25.48
N LEU A 24 13.83 -37.95 -24.64
CA LEU A 24 12.80 -36.89 -24.49
C LEU A 24 13.34 -35.68 -23.74
N GLY A 25 14.40 -35.82 -22.94
CA GLY A 25 14.92 -34.81 -22.02
C GLY A 25 15.17 -33.41 -22.59
N PRO A 26 15.73 -33.24 -23.81
CA PRO A 26 15.88 -31.92 -24.41
C PRO A 26 14.61 -31.46 -25.13
N LEU A 27 13.97 -32.31 -25.93
CA LEU A 27 12.81 -31.93 -26.74
C LEU A 27 11.56 -31.69 -25.89
N ALA A 28 11.27 -32.54 -24.91
CA ALA A 28 10.18 -32.35 -23.97
C ALA A 28 10.41 -31.12 -23.09
N ALA A 29 11.66 -30.84 -22.70
CA ALA A 29 12.00 -29.60 -22.00
C ALA A 29 11.81 -28.36 -22.88
N SER A 30 12.19 -28.42 -24.17
CA SER A 30 11.95 -27.36 -25.13
C SER A 30 10.46 -27.12 -25.37
N ILE A 31 9.67 -28.19 -25.52
CA ILE A 31 8.21 -28.11 -25.68
C ILE A 31 7.57 -27.52 -24.41
N LEU A 32 7.97 -27.97 -23.23
CA LEU A 32 7.46 -27.46 -21.96
C LEU A 32 7.79 -25.97 -21.78
N LEU A 33 9.02 -25.54 -22.13
CA LEU A 33 9.40 -24.13 -22.12
C LEU A 33 8.57 -23.30 -23.11
N LEU A 34 8.31 -23.83 -24.30
CA LEU A 34 7.51 -23.14 -25.32
C LEU A 34 6.05 -23.00 -24.86
N VAL A 35 5.49 -24.04 -24.22
CA VAL A 35 4.15 -24.01 -23.63
C VAL A 35 4.07 -23.01 -22.46
N VAL A 36 5.05 -23.03 -21.55
CA VAL A 36 5.11 -22.07 -20.43
C VAL A 36 5.25 -20.64 -20.95
N PHE A 37 6.11 -20.41 -21.96
CA PHE A 37 6.25 -19.10 -22.59
C PHE A 37 4.95 -18.63 -23.26
N ALA A 38 4.28 -19.50 -24.01
CA ALA A 38 3.01 -19.21 -24.67
C ALA A 38 1.87 -18.90 -23.67
N LEU A 39 1.93 -19.45 -22.45
CA LEU A 39 0.96 -19.17 -21.39
C LEU A 39 1.30 -17.90 -20.60
N VAL A 40 2.58 -17.64 -20.33
CA VAL A 40 3.02 -16.47 -19.55
C VAL A 40 2.98 -15.19 -20.38
N TRP A 41 3.24 -15.25 -21.69
CA TRP A 41 3.20 -14.10 -22.59
C TRP A 41 1.87 -13.33 -22.60
N PRO A 42 0.70 -13.97 -22.82
CA PRO A 42 -0.59 -13.29 -22.77
C PRO A 42 -0.92 -12.80 -21.36
N LEU A 43 -0.50 -13.51 -20.31
CA LEU A 43 -0.69 -13.06 -18.92
C LEU A 43 0.10 -11.77 -18.65
N ALA A 44 1.34 -11.69 -19.13
CA ALA A 44 2.16 -10.48 -19.03
C ALA A 44 1.59 -9.32 -19.86
N ALA A 45 1.01 -9.61 -21.03
CA ALA A 45 0.33 -8.60 -21.85
C ALA A 45 -0.93 -8.06 -21.16
N VAL A 46 -1.73 -8.92 -20.51
CA VAL A 46 -2.91 -8.51 -19.72
C VAL A 46 -2.50 -7.72 -18.49
N VAL A 47 -1.50 -8.17 -17.73
CA VAL A 47 -0.98 -7.42 -16.57
C VAL A 47 -0.51 -6.05 -17.01
N ARG A 48 0.23 -5.95 -18.12
CA ARG A 48 0.67 -4.67 -18.71
C ARG A 48 -0.51 -3.78 -19.10
N HIS A 49 -1.52 -4.35 -19.76
CA HIS A 49 -2.72 -3.60 -20.16
C HIS A 49 -3.54 -3.09 -18.95
N VAL A 50 -3.59 -3.86 -17.86
CA VAL A 50 -4.26 -3.49 -16.61
C VAL A 50 -3.41 -2.50 -15.78
N THR A 51 -2.08 -2.48 -15.95
CA THR A 51 -1.20 -1.51 -15.27
C THR A 51 -0.98 -0.22 -16.04
N ASP A 52 -1.27 -0.16 -17.34
CA ASP A 52 -1.19 1.08 -18.13
C ASP A 52 -2.22 2.15 -17.68
N ASP A 53 -3.26 1.77 -16.91
CA ASP A 53 -4.21 2.72 -16.30
C ASP A 53 -3.73 3.32 -14.96
N ALA A 54 -2.60 2.86 -14.41
CA ALA A 54 -2.04 3.39 -13.18
C ALA A 54 -0.77 4.22 -13.47
N PRO A 55 -0.71 5.51 -13.08
CA PRO A 55 0.41 6.40 -13.38
C PRO A 55 1.60 6.16 -12.44
N TYR A 56 2.18 4.95 -12.47
CA TYR A 56 3.39 4.61 -11.72
C TYR A 56 4.44 3.98 -12.65
N GLU A 57 5.53 4.74 -12.87
CA GLU A 57 6.77 4.34 -13.58
C GLU A 57 7.43 3.05 -13.06
N SER A 58 6.96 2.42 -11.97
CA SER A 58 7.54 1.18 -11.45
C SER A 58 7.03 -0.09 -12.15
N ALA A 59 5.94 -0.03 -12.92
CA ALA A 59 5.35 -1.21 -13.56
C ALA A 59 6.30 -1.88 -14.56
N VAL A 60 7.10 -1.08 -15.30
CA VAL A 60 8.05 -1.60 -16.30
C VAL A 60 9.24 -2.31 -15.64
N ILE A 61 9.71 -1.79 -14.49
CA ILE A 61 10.83 -2.38 -13.75
C ILE A 61 10.37 -3.67 -13.05
N VAL A 62 9.16 -3.67 -12.47
CA VAL A 62 8.59 -4.87 -11.82
C VAL A 62 8.26 -5.95 -12.85
N ALA A 63 7.68 -5.60 -14.00
CA ALA A 63 7.41 -6.55 -15.08
C ALA A 63 8.72 -7.09 -15.69
N GLY A 64 9.75 -6.24 -15.85
CA GLY A 64 11.07 -6.65 -16.31
C GLY A 64 11.78 -7.61 -15.35
N ALA A 65 11.72 -7.32 -14.04
CA ALA A 65 12.29 -8.18 -13.00
C ALA A 65 11.56 -9.52 -12.90
N ALA A 66 10.23 -9.52 -13.00
CA ALA A 66 9.42 -10.74 -13.00
C ALA A 66 9.71 -11.61 -14.24
N ALA A 67 9.77 -10.99 -15.43
CA ALA A 67 10.11 -11.70 -16.66
C ALA A 67 11.54 -12.28 -16.64
N ALA A 68 12.50 -11.53 -16.10
CA ALA A 68 13.88 -12.00 -15.92
C ALA A 68 13.95 -13.17 -14.92
N GLY A 69 13.21 -13.12 -13.81
CA GLY A 69 13.12 -14.21 -12.84
C GLY A 69 12.56 -15.49 -13.46
N VAL A 70 11.46 -15.38 -14.21
CA VAL A 70 10.82 -16.52 -14.89
C VAL A 70 11.73 -17.12 -15.98
N LEU A 71 12.51 -16.30 -16.70
CA LEU A 71 13.47 -16.80 -17.69
C LEU A 71 14.72 -17.43 -17.07
N CYS A 72 15.20 -16.92 -15.93
CA CYS A 72 16.45 -17.39 -15.31
C CYS A 72 16.28 -18.65 -14.48
N LEU A 73 15.10 -18.89 -13.89
CA LEU A 73 14.83 -20.05 -13.02
C LEU A 73 15.09 -21.42 -13.68
N PRO A 74 14.63 -21.70 -14.92
CA PRO A 74 14.89 -22.99 -15.57
C PRO A 74 16.38 -23.21 -15.91
N GLY A 75 17.10 -22.13 -16.27
CA GLY A 75 18.54 -22.17 -16.52
C GLY A 75 19.34 -22.49 -15.25
N LEU A 76 18.90 -21.96 -14.11
CA LEU A 76 19.52 -22.18 -12.81
C LEU A 76 19.33 -23.62 -12.30
N VAL A 77 18.14 -24.19 -12.51
CA VAL A 77 17.86 -25.61 -12.21
C VAL A 77 18.71 -26.54 -13.08
N ARG A 78 18.91 -26.21 -14.36
CA ARG A 78 19.77 -26.99 -15.27
C ARG A 78 21.26 -26.84 -14.95
N LEU A 79 21.70 -25.67 -14.48
CA LEU A 79 23.07 -25.45 -13.98
C LEU A 79 23.34 -26.26 -12.71
N LEU A 80 22.42 -26.23 -11.73
CA LEU A 80 22.55 -27.00 -10.49
C LEU A 80 22.59 -28.53 -10.72
N ALA A 81 21.96 -29.01 -11.80
CA ALA A 81 22.03 -30.41 -12.22
C ALA A 81 23.45 -30.85 -12.68
N TRP A 82 24.37 -29.93 -12.98
CA TRP A 82 25.79 -30.21 -13.27
C TRP A 82 26.66 -30.30 -11.99
N GLY A 83 26.05 -30.30 -10.80
CA GLY A 83 26.74 -30.47 -9.53
C GLY A 83 27.59 -29.25 -9.14
N ALA A 84 28.82 -29.49 -8.67
CA ALA A 84 29.69 -28.45 -8.10
C ALA A 84 30.00 -27.29 -9.07
N ALA A 85 30.10 -27.57 -10.37
CA ALA A 85 30.35 -26.55 -11.39
C ALA A 85 29.19 -25.55 -11.53
N GLY A 86 27.94 -26.04 -11.44
CA GLY A 86 26.75 -25.20 -11.48
C GLY A 86 26.61 -24.30 -10.27
N LEU A 87 26.92 -24.82 -9.08
CA LEU A 87 26.91 -24.06 -7.84
C LEU A 87 27.96 -22.93 -7.86
N ALA A 88 29.16 -23.21 -8.37
CA ALA A 88 30.21 -22.20 -8.49
C ALA A 88 29.79 -21.04 -9.43
N VAL A 89 29.19 -21.35 -10.58
CA VAL A 89 28.69 -20.33 -11.52
C VAL A 89 27.55 -19.52 -10.90
N ALA A 90 26.60 -20.15 -10.21
CA ALA A 90 25.49 -19.46 -9.55
C ALA A 90 25.99 -18.49 -8.47
N LEU A 91 26.98 -18.90 -7.66
CA LEU A 91 27.59 -18.03 -6.65
C LEU A 91 28.34 -16.85 -7.26
N VAL A 92 29.05 -17.05 -8.38
CA VAL A 92 29.71 -15.96 -9.11
C VAL A 92 28.69 -14.95 -9.65
N VAL A 93 27.59 -15.41 -10.24
CA VAL A 93 26.53 -14.53 -10.75
C VAL A 93 25.84 -13.77 -9.60
N ALA A 94 25.51 -14.44 -8.50
CA ALA A 94 24.93 -13.79 -7.33
C ALA A 94 25.89 -12.74 -6.74
N GLY A 95 27.18 -13.07 -6.62
CA GLY A 95 28.21 -12.15 -6.15
C GLY A 95 28.37 -10.93 -7.06
N LEU A 96 28.35 -11.11 -8.38
CA LEU A 96 28.36 -10.02 -9.34
C LEU A 96 27.11 -9.15 -9.23
N PHE A 97 25.94 -9.76 -9.01
CA PHE A 97 24.69 -9.01 -8.84
C PHE A 97 24.72 -8.14 -7.58
N VAL A 98 25.18 -8.69 -6.44
CA VAL A 98 25.36 -7.94 -5.19
C VAL A 98 26.40 -6.83 -5.36
N LEU A 99 27.50 -7.09 -6.07
CA LEU A 99 28.53 -6.07 -6.33
C LEU A 99 27.99 -4.95 -7.22
N ILE A 100 27.21 -5.29 -8.24
CA ILE A 100 26.54 -4.30 -9.10
C ILE A 100 25.55 -3.50 -8.27
N ASP A 101 24.74 -4.12 -7.41
CA ASP A 101 23.77 -3.42 -6.56
C ASP A 101 24.48 -2.48 -5.55
N LEU A 102 25.61 -2.89 -4.98
CA LEU A 102 26.43 -2.06 -4.09
C LEU A 102 27.10 -0.87 -4.81
N VAL A 103 27.56 -1.10 -6.03
CA VAL A 103 28.32 -0.12 -6.82
C VAL A 103 27.40 0.78 -7.63
N THR A 104 26.16 0.39 -7.88
CA THR A 104 25.18 1.23 -8.56
C THR A 104 24.64 2.21 -7.53
N PRO A 105 25.10 3.48 -7.50
CA PRO A 105 24.50 4.46 -6.61
C PRO A 105 23.02 4.51 -6.93
N GLU A 106 22.17 4.29 -5.91
CA GLU A 106 20.73 4.45 -6.02
C GLU A 106 20.48 5.79 -6.72
N ARG A 107 20.17 5.72 -8.02
CA ARG A 107 19.72 6.88 -8.78
C ARG A 107 18.34 7.15 -8.24
N ARG A 108 18.27 7.91 -7.15
CA ARG A 108 17.00 8.44 -6.63
C ARG A 108 16.28 9.02 -7.84
N PRO A 109 15.16 8.42 -8.27
CA PRO A 109 14.45 8.88 -9.45
C PRO A 109 14.17 10.35 -9.20
N ARG A 110 14.74 11.22 -10.05
CA ARG A 110 14.65 12.66 -9.86
C ARG A 110 13.17 13.00 -9.97
N PRO A 111 12.51 13.41 -8.87
CA PRO A 111 11.06 13.53 -8.88
C PRO A 111 10.69 14.58 -9.93
N SER A 112 9.76 14.20 -10.81
CA SER A 112 9.32 15.08 -11.88
C SER A 112 8.79 16.39 -11.30
N ARG A 113 8.86 17.50 -12.07
CA ARG A 113 8.33 18.79 -11.60
C ARG A 113 6.88 18.69 -11.13
N HIS A 114 6.10 17.81 -11.75
CA HIS A 114 4.71 17.56 -11.38
C HIS A 114 4.58 16.88 -10.02
N GLN A 115 5.37 15.83 -9.76
CA GLN A 115 5.37 15.15 -8.46
C GLN A 115 5.79 16.09 -7.33
N ARG A 116 6.76 16.98 -7.56
CA ARG A 116 7.15 18.00 -6.58
C ARG A 116 6.00 18.95 -6.26
N LYS A 117 5.27 19.40 -7.28
CA LYS A 117 4.12 20.29 -7.09
C LYS A 117 2.99 19.61 -6.31
N LEU A 118 2.70 18.35 -6.60
CA LEU A 118 1.69 17.58 -5.87
C LEU A 118 2.07 17.37 -4.40
N ALA A 119 3.34 17.02 -4.14
CA ALA A 119 3.87 16.90 -2.78
C ALA A 119 3.76 18.22 -2.02
N GLN A 120 4.11 19.35 -2.66
CA GLN A 120 3.98 20.68 -2.05
C GLN A 120 2.54 21.04 -1.68
N LEU A 121 1.57 20.72 -2.54
CA LEU A 121 0.15 20.97 -2.24
C LEU A 121 -0.33 20.13 -1.05
N LYS A 122 0.05 18.85 -1.03
CA LYS A 122 -0.31 17.94 0.07
C LYS A 122 0.33 18.34 1.40
N ASP A 123 1.58 18.82 1.37
CA ASP A 123 2.27 19.31 2.56
C ASP A 123 1.64 20.61 3.07
N ALA A 124 1.21 21.51 2.17
CA ALA A 124 0.50 22.74 2.56
C ALA A 124 -0.84 22.43 3.23
N GLU A 125 -1.61 21.49 2.69
CA GLU A 125 -2.90 21.06 3.26
C GLU A 125 -2.73 20.44 4.66
N LEU A 126 -1.71 19.57 4.84
CA LEU A 126 -1.34 19.04 6.16
C LEU A 126 -0.99 20.14 7.16
N GLN A 127 -0.28 21.17 6.72
CA GLN A 127 0.13 22.27 7.57
C GLN A 127 -1.07 23.14 7.98
N GLU A 128 -2.04 23.35 7.09
CA GLU A 128 -3.29 24.05 7.39
C GLU A 128 -4.11 23.29 8.44
N ASP A 129 -4.24 21.96 8.29
CA ASP A 129 -4.92 21.09 9.28
C ASP A 129 -4.27 21.19 10.67
N GLU A 130 -2.93 21.12 10.73
CA GLU A 130 -2.17 21.20 11.98
C GLU A 130 -2.30 22.58 12.64
N GLN A 131 -2.29 23.66 11.83
CA GLN A 131 -2.52 25.02 12.31
C GLN A 131 -3.93 25.21 12.87
N LEU A 132 -4.96 24.63 12.23
CA LEU A 132 -6.33 24.67 12.72
C LEU A 132 -6.43 23.98 14.07
N ILE A 133 -5.90 22.75 14.19
CA ILE A 133 -5.87 22.00 15.46
C ILE A 133 -5.09 22.77 16.54
N ALA A 134 -3.97 23.40 16.19
CA ALA A 134 -3.21 24.23 17.11
C ALA A 134 -3.98 25.49 17.54
N SER A 135 -4.71 26.12 16.61
CA SER A 135 -5.54 27.29 16.92
C SER A 135 -6.63 26.95 17.93
N LEU A 136 -7.30 25.80 17.79
CA LEU A 136 -8.31 25.30 18.75
C LEU A 136 -7.76 25.06 20.16
N LYS A 137 -6.46 24.78 20.29
CA LYS A 137 -5.78 24.62 21.60
C LYS A 137 -5.40 25.96 22.22
N CYS A 138 -5.35 27.04 21.44
CA CYS A 138 -5.30 28.40 21.96
C CYS A 138 -6.61 28.67 22.72
N PRO A 139 -6.66 29.53 23.75
CA PRO A 139 -7.89 29.82 24.47
C PRO A 139 -8.88 30.62 23.59
N LEU A 140 -9.53 29.96 22.63
CA LEU A 140 -10.70 30.47 21.91
C LEU A 140 -11.80 30.74 22.93
N SER A 141 -12.64 31.73 22.67
CA SER A 141 -13.91 31.93 23.37
C SER A 141 -14.91 30.80 23.05
N ILE A 142 -15.94 30.67 23.89
CA ILE A 142 -17.00 29.67 23.65
C ILE A 142 -17.83 30.01 22.40
N GLU A 143 -17.98 31.30 22.04
CA GLU A 143 -18.59 31.72 20.78
C GLU A 143 -17.81 31.20 19.57
N GLU A 144 -16.49 31.38 19.57
CA GLU A 144 -15.62 30.94 18.47
C GLU A 144 -15.66 29.42 18.31
N LEU A 145 -15.63 28.67 19.41
CA LEU A 145 -15.77 27.21 19.38
C LEU A 145 -17.10 26.75 18.76
N CYS A 146 -18.20 27.45 19.06
CA CYS A 146 -19.50 27.17 18.42
C CYS A 146 -19.49 27.48 16.91
N GLY A 147 -18.74 28.52 16.51
CA GLY A 147 -18.48 28.86 15.11
C GLY A 147 -17.76 27.72 14.39
N VAL A 148 -16.62 27.26 14.93
CA VAL A 148 -15.83 26.14 14.37
C VAL A 148 -16.66 24.86 14.28
N TRP A 149 -17.47 24.57 15.28
CA TRP A 149 -18.38 23.42 15.24
C TRP A 149 -19.37 23.50 14.07
N THR A 150 -19.94 24.67 13.82
CA THR A 150 -20.91 24.88 12.74
C THR A 150 -20.24 24.80 11.36
N GLU A 151 -19.02 25.32 11.24
CA GLU A 151 -18.22 25.23 10.02
C GLU A 151 -17.91 23.77 9.68
N THR A 152 -17.41 22.99 10.64
CA THR A 152 -17.11 21.57 10.41
C THR A 152 -18.35 20.74 10.05
N ALA A 153 -19.52 21.07 10.62
CA ALA A 153 -20.79 20.44 10.23
C ALA A 153 -21.14 20.72 8.75
N THR A 154 -20.86 21.94 8.28
CA THR A 154 -21.06 22.33 6.88
C THR A 154 -20.09 21.61 5.95
N THR A 155 -18.81 21.51 6.32
CA THR A 155 -17.79 20.77 5.57
C THR A 155 -18.18 19.30 5.38
N LEU A 156 -18.70 18.65 6.43
CA LEU A 156 -19.19 17.27 6.32
C LEU A 156 -20.41 17.16 5.40
N ALA A 157 -21.34 18.12 5.47
CA ALA A 157 -22.54 18.14 4.63
C ALA A 157 -22.22 18.35 3.13
N GLN A 158 -21.14 19.07 2.82
CA GLN A 158 -20.69 19.33 1.44
C GLN A 158 -19.94 18.15 0.80
N GLY A 159 -19.74 17.05 1.51
CA GLY A 159 -19.12 15.84 0.95
C GLY A 159 -17.60 15.79 1.12
N ALA A 160 -17.12 16.10 2.32
CA ALA A 160 -15.72 15.97 2.73
C ALA A 160 -15.07 14.64 2.28
N GLY A 161 -13.83 14.72 1.80
CA GLY A 161 -13.00 13.55 1.48
C GLY A 161 -12.69 12.70 2.71
N ALA A 162 -12.14 11.50 2.52
CA ALA A 162 -11.84 10.60 3.65
C ALA A 162 -10.82 11.22 4.64
N ARG A 163 -9.86 11.99 4.12
CA ARG A 163 -8.86 12.73 4.90
C ARG A 163 -9.49 13.88 5.69
N ASP A 164 -10.28 14.71 5.02
CA ASP A 164 -11.00 15.83 5.64
C ASP A 164 -11.93 15.35 6.75
N ARG A 165 -12.57 14.20 6.57
CA ARG A 165 -13.41 13.60 7.62
C ARG A 165 -12.62 13.25 8.88
N GLN A 166 -11.38 12.81 8.75
CA GLN A 166 -10.52 12.52 9.90
C GLN A 166 -10.09 13.80 10.61
N ALA A 167 -9.67 14.83 9.87
CA ALA A 167 -9.32 16.13 10.45
C ALA A 167 -10.53 16.77 11.16
N VAL A 168 -11.70 16.74 10.52
CA VAL A 168 -12.96 17.20 11.11
C VAL A 168 -13.33 16.41 12.36
N ALA A 169 -13.16 15.09 12.37
CA ALA A 169 -13.44 14.28 13.56
C ALA A 169 -12.57 14.69 14.76
N GLU A 170 -11.29 14.98 14.52
CA GLU A 170 -10.38 15.43 15.58
C GLU A 170 -10.73 16.84 16.09
N VAL A 171 -11.03 17.77 15.18
CA VAL A 171 -11.52 19.12 15.56
C VAL A 171 -12.79 19.01 16.40
N ARG A 172 -13.76 18.20 15.96
CA ARG A 172 -15.03 18.02 16.68
C ARG A 172 -14.84 17.39 18.05
N ARG A 173 -13.89 16.45 18.20
CA ARG A 173 -13.53 15.89 19.50
C ARG A 173 -13.05 16.98 20.45
N ILE A 174 -12.14 17.85 20.01
CA ILE A 174 -11.62 18.97 20.81
C ILE A 174 -12.76 19.94 21.19
N CYS A 175 -13.65 20.27 20.25
CA CYS A 175 -14.81 21.13 20.55
C CYS A 175 -15.70 20.51 21.63
N LEU A 176 -16.01 19.21 21.55
CA LEU A 176 -16.85 18.52 22.54
C LEU A 176 -16.20 18.55 23.93
N ASP A 177 -14.90 18.22 24.01
CA ASP A 177 -14.14 18.25 25.26
C ASP A 177 -14.18 19.67 25.89
N GLU A 178 -14.01 20.72 25.07
CA GLU A 178 -14.06 22.10 25.54
C GLU A 178 -15.46 22.59 25.91
N PHE A 179 -16.52 22.11 25.23
CA PHE A 179 -17.90 22.42 25.59
C PHE A 179 -18.26 21.84 26.96
N GLU A 180 -17.93 20.57 27.20
CA GLU A 180 -18.14 19.90 28.49
C GLU A 180 -17.36 20.59 29.61
N ARG A 181 -16.10 20.95 29.36
CA ARG A 181 -15.23 21.61 30.34
C ARG A 181 -15.72 23.01 30.75
N ARG A 182 -16.29 23.79 29.81
CA ARG A 182 -16.61 25.22 30.03
C ARG A 182 -18.04 25.46 30.50
N ASN A 183 -19.01 24.69 30.00
CA ASN A 183 -20.42 24.83 30.36
C ASN A 183 -21.11 23.46 30.37
N PRO A 184 -20.84 22.62 31.38
CA PRO A 184 -21.36 21.25 31.44
C PRO A 184 -22.90 21.22 31.40
N ASP A 185 -23.57 22.14 32.09
CA ASP A 185 -25.04 22.21 32.09
C ASP A 185 -25.60 22.57 30.70
N GLY A 186 -24.98 23.53 30.01
CA GLY A 186 -25.35 23.90 28.64
C GLY A 186 -25.09 22.77 27.65
N PHE A 187 -23.98 22.07 27.82
CA PHE A 187 -23.60 20.92 27.01
C PHE A 187 -24.61 19.77 27.16
N HIS A 188 -25.02 19.42 28.38
CA HIS A 188 -26.05 18.41 28.61
C HIS A 188 -27.40 18.81 28.00
N ARG A 189 -27.86 20.06 28.17
CA ARG A 189 -29.10 20.53 27.52
C ARG A 189 -29.04 20.43 26.00
N TRP A 190 -27.87 20.71 25.42
CA TRP A 190 -27.66 20.59 23.98
C TRP A 190 -27.71 19.13 23.51
N LEU A 191 -27.09 18.21 24.25
CA LEU A 191 -27.16 16.76 23.98
C LEU A 191 -28.59 16.22 24.13
N ASP A 192 -29.31 16.60 25.17
CA ASP A 192 -30.71 16.20 25.42
C ASP A 192 -31.65 16.69 24.32
N ALA A 193 -31.34 17.84 23.70
CA ALA A 193 -32.06 18.36 22.54
C ALA A 193 -31.70 17.65 21.22
N GLY A 194 -30.89 16.59 21.26
CA GLY A 194 -30.46 15.83 20.08
C GLY A 194 -29.25 16.42 19.37
N ALA A 195 -28.43 17.22 20.06
CA ALA A 195 -27.22 17.85 19.54
C ALA A 195 -27.43 18.58 18.18
N PRO A 196 -28.36 19.55 18.11
CA PRO A 196 -28.60 20.30 16.87
C PRO A 196 -27.32 20.97 16.36
N ALA A 197 -27.23 21.15 15.04
CA ALA A 197 -25.99 21.56 14.36
C ALA A 197 -25.34 22.85 14.88
N ASN A 198 -26.14 23.79 15.42
CA ASN A 198 -25.66 25.01 16.06
C ASN A 198 -25.83 24.93 17.60
N PRO A 199 -24.74 24.81 18.37
CA PRO A 199 -24.77 24.68 19.82
C PRO A 199 -24.89 26.03 20.56
N SER A 200 -24.69 27.17 19.89
CA SER A 200 -24.60 28.50 20.52
C SER A 200 -25.80 28.82 21.41
N ARG A 201 -27.01 28.40 21.02
CA ARG A 201 -28.25 28.66 21.77
C ARG A 201 -28.25 28.03 23.18
N TYR A 202 -27.47 26.98 23.39
CA TYR A 202 -27.43 26.22 24.64
C TYR A 202 -26.18 26.53 25.47
N LEU A 203 -25.07 26.81 24.79
CA LEU A 203 -23.76 27.01 25.39
C LEU A 203 -23.46 28.47 25.75
N LEU A 204 -24.04 29.43 25.02
CA LEU A 204 -23.83 30.85 25.31
C LEU A 204 -24.78 31.35 26.40
N PRO A 205 -24.33 32.26 27.28
CA PRO A 205 -25.19 32.92 28.24
C PRO A 205 -26.34 33.62 27.51
N THR A 206 -27.57 33.38 27.96
CA THR A 206 -28.70 34.18 27.48
C THR A 206 -28.60 35.55 28.17
N PRO A 207 -28.79 36.69 27.48
CA PRO A 207 -28.61 38.05 28.04
C PRO A 207 -29.51 38.43 29.24
N GLY A 208 -30.25 37.48 29.83
CA GLY A 208 -31.02 37.66 31.07
C GLY A 208 -30.47 36.92 32.30
N ASP A 209 -29.36 36.19 32.19
CA ASP A 209 -28.81 35.38 33.30
C ASP A 209 -27.75 36.11 34.14
N GLU A 210 -27.14 37.18 33.62
CA GLU A 210 -26.15 38.00 34.33
C GLU A 210 -26.78 38.84 35.47
N GLY A 211 -28.08 39.10 35.41
CA GLY A 211 -28.80 39.89 36.43
C GLY A 211 -29.25 39.11 37.68
N ARG A 212 -29.03 37.79 37.74
CA ARG A 212 -29.60 36.92 38.81
C ARG A 212 -28.58 36.39 39.83
N ARG A 213 -27.29 36.70 39.67
CA ARG A 213 -26.22 36.26 40.59
C ARG A 213 -25.79 37.29 41.65
N THR A 214 -26.50 38.41 41.78
CA THR A 214 -26.23 39.47 42.78
C THR A 214 -27.39 39.72 43.74
N GLY A 215 -28.23 38.71 44.00
CA GLY A 215 -29.35 38.78 44.95
C GLY A 215 -29.09 37.98 46.21
#